data_AF-A0A3B4AQM5-F1
#
_entry.id   AF-A0A3B4AQM5-F1
#
_cell.length_a   1.000
_cell.length_b   1.000
_cell.length_c   1.000
_cell.angle_alpha   90.00
_cell.angle_beta   90.00
_cell.angle_gamma   90.00
#
_symmetry.space_group_name_H-M   'P 1'
#
loop_
_entity.id
_entity.type
_entity.pdbx_description
1 polymer ?
#
loop_
_entity_poly.entity_id
_entity_poly.type
_entity_poly.pdbx_seq_one_letter_code
_entity_poly.pdbx_strand_id
1 'polypeptide(L)'
;KTATFVAGKLFPVFLVTVMSDEGKPIVNKGAVSMLYWKGELSRNAPPNTFQCCEPKETEKKDIFYFREKPIPEHVGNYTIQFCLRDINNEITLRNDQIVINVVANRPTKLAPEIPPPTQVVSYSEDIAKRMLVDNMTLMIMVSRKHGSLCPLYCPLYLSLSIFFFFLGSVGHLAHVMNDSEAWVISWHIRGDMDCVVTTTTAAARQIYNLTNGNQQVLPIDGINPSCRRTLPPLPHIRNGRVLFEPKGNPVYAANVLIYPENQKDCEIVFRNLLGSTILIDDLDSASYYRQSAVRCGEMCQTILTRQGERISSKGKFGGAQNKAPPYNKLEMFGAPVPERYISLQRNIDLLQQYRNALEKKLQHIQEQTKTFNHLDVIIKKNRESLGIMDKQLQEIETQLGMKCDIT
;
A
#
# COMPACT_ATOMS: atom_id res chain seq x y z
N LYS A 1 9.35 -36.19 -15.83
CA LYS A 1 8.04 -35.60 -15.44
C LYS A 1 8.29 -34.70 -14.25
N THR A 2 8.06 -33.39 -14.36
CA THR A 2 8.20 -32.43 -13.24
C THR A 2 6.96 -32.48 -12.36
N ALA A 3 7.14 -32.64 -11.04
CA ALA A 3 6.02 -32.65 -10.10
C ALA A 3 5.47 -31.23 -9.95
N THR A 4 4.14 -31.09 -9.96
CA THR A 4 3.48 -29.78 -9.82
C THR A 4 2.82 -29.68 -8.46
N PHE A 5 3.12 -28.59 -7.73
CA PHE A 5 2.61 -28.32 -6.39
C PHE A 5 1.92 -26.97 -6.35
N VAL A 6 0.94 -26.83 -5.46
CA VAL A 6 0.15 -25.59 -5.33
C VAL A 6 0.75 -24.74 -4.22
N ALA A 7 1.07 -23.47 -4.52
CA ALA A 7 1.66 -22.52 -3.59
C ALA A 7 0.87 -22.42 -2.27
N GLY A 8 1.58 -22.33 -1.14
CA GLY A 8 0.97 -22.19 0.19
C GLY A 8 0.29 -23.45 0.75
N LYS A 9 0.43 -24.60 0.09
CA LYS A 9 0.06 -25.92 0.66
C LYS A 9 1.27 -26.58 1.35
N LEU A 10 1.10 -27.81 1.83
CA LEU A 10 2.18 -28.63 2.37
C LEU A 10 2.71 -29.59 1.30
N PHE A 11 4.01 -29.80 1.28
CA PHE A 11 4.62 -30.86 0.49
C PHE A 11 4.07 -32.24 0.91
N PRO A 12 4.05 -33.22 -0.01
CA PRO A 12 3.87 -34.61 0.38
C PRO A 12 4.99 -35.02 1.35
N VAL A 13 4.74 -36.06 2.13
CA VAL A 13 5.76 -36.60 3.04
C VAL A 13 6.92 -37.16 2.21
N PHE A 14 8.13 -36.64 2.44
CA PHE A 14 9.34 -37.26 1.89
C PHE A 14 9.96 -38.21 2.90
N LEU A 15 10.25 -39.42 2.44
CA LEU A 15 10.94 -40.47 3.17
C LEU A 15 12.32 -40.63 2.54
N VAL A 16 13.37 -40.37 3.32
CA VAL A 16 14.75 -40.42 2.82
C VAL A 16 15.49 -41.50 3.60
N THR A 17 16.18 -42.39 2.89
CA THR A 17 17.07 -43.39 3.47
C THR A 17 18.47 -43.15 2.93
N VAL A 18 19.46 -43.15 3.81
CA VAL A 18 20.87 -42.99 3.43
C VAL A 18 21.55 -44.33 3.65
N MET A 19 22.17 -44.86 2.61
CA MET A 19 22.82 -46.17 2.64
C MET A 19 24.34 -45.98 2.56
N SER A 20 25.09 -46.73 3.37
CA SER A 20 26.53 -46.89 3.17
C SER A 20 26.81 -47.78 1.95
N ASP A 21 28.03 -47.71 1.44
CA ASP A 21 28.64 -48.63 0.50
C ASP A 21 28.47 -50.13 0.85
N GLU A 22 28.43 -50.48 2.14
CA GLU A 22 28.12 -51.84 2.62
C GLU A 22 26.63 -52.20 2.56
N GLY A 23 25.76 -51.29 2.09
CA GLY A 23 24.32 -51.51 2.02
C GLY A 23 23.61 -51.45 3.37
N LYS A 24 24.20 -50.82 4.40
CA LYS A 24 23.56 -50.58 5.70
C LYS A 24 23.02 -49.15 5.82
N PRO A 25 21.84 -48.94 6.44
CA PRO A 25 21.26 -47.61 6.61
C PRO A 25 22.00 -46.80 7.69
N ILE A 26 22.29 -45.53 7.39
CA ILE A 26 22.93 -44.59 8.32
C ILE A 26 21.84 -43.89 9.15
N VAL A 27 21.95 -43.99 10.49
CA VAL A 27 20.88 -43.60 11.44
C VAL A 27 21.17 -42.27 12.17
N ASN A 28 22.12 -41.46 11.67
CA ASN A 28 22.49 -40.21 12.36
C ASN A 28 21.43 -39.11 12.16
N LYS A 29 20.62 -38.89 13.20
CA LYS A 29 19.39 -38.06 13.20
C LYS A 29 19.60 -36.57 12.90
N GLY A 30 20.81 -36.02 13.12
CA GLY A 30 21.12 -34.60 12.91
C GLY A 30 21.71 -34.27 11.55
N ALA A 31 21.91 -35.27 10.69
CA ALA A 31 22.76 -35.12 9.51
C ALA A 31 21.97 -34.77 8.23
N VAL A 32 20.69 -35.13 8.11
CA VAL A 32 19.95 -34.96 6.83
C VAL A 32 19.09 -33.69 6.84
N SER A 33 19.31 -32.84 5.85
CA SER A 33 18.54 -31.61 5.62
C SER A 33 17.98 -31.56 4.20
N MET A 34 16.81 -30.94 4.05
CA MET A 34 16.17 -30.70 2.76
C MET A 34 16.39 -29.24 2.38
N LEU A 35 17.08 -29.01 1.28
CA LEU A 35 17.32 -27.71 0.69
C LEU A 35 16.30 -27.44 -0.42
N TYR A 36 15.87 -26.19 -0.56
CA TYR A 36 15.13 -25.75 -1.74
C TYR A 36 15.46 -24.33 -2.17
N TRP A 37 15.41 -24.07 -3.47
CA TRP A 37 15.64 -22.75 -4.07
C TRP A 37 14.87 -22.58 -5.38
N LYS A 38 14.72 -21.33 -5.82
CA LYS A 38 14.01 -20.97 -7.06
C LYS A 38 15.00 -20.96 -8.23
N GLY A 39 14.68 -21.65 -9.33
CA GLY A 39 15.54 -21.73 -10.53
C GLY A 39 16.80 -22.58 -10.35
N GLU A 40 17.82 -22.31 -11.16
CA GLU A 40 19.17 -22.89 -10.99
C GLU A 40 19.93 -22.16 -9.87
N LEU A 41 20.87 -22.85 -9.20
CA LEU A 41 21.67 -22.27 -8.11
C LEU A 41 22.42 -21.01 -8.59
N SER A 42 21.88 -19.83 -8.27
CA SER A 42 22.61 -18.57 -8.36
C SER A 42 23.66 -18.53 -7.25
N ARG A 43 24.91 -18.21 -7.59
CA ARG A 43 26.07 -18.21 -6.68
C ARG A 43 25.91 -17.31 -5.44
N ASN A 44 24.88 -16.46 -5.37
CA ASN A 44 24.79 -15.38 -4.39
C ASN A 44 23.61 -15.49 -3.39
N ALA A 45 22.77 -16.54 -3.43
CA ALA A 45 21.67 -16.69 -2.47
C ALA A 45 21.70 -18.05 -1.76
N PRO A 46 21.74 -18.09 -0.40
CA PRO A 46 21.73 -19.35 0.33
C PRO A 46 20.38 -20.07 0.14
N PRO A 47 20.38 -21.39 -0.12
CA PRO A 47 19.16 -22.17 -0.25
C PRO A 47 18.41 -22.25 1.08
N ASN A 48 17.09 -22.20 1.03
CA ASN A 48 16.25 -22.40 2.20
C ASN A 48 16.38 -23.84 2.69
N THR A 49 16.42 -24.04 4.01
CA THR A 49 16.69 -25.35 4.62
C THR A 49 15.55 -25.80 5.53
N PHE A 50 15.03 -27.01 5.32
CA PHE A 50 14.15 -27.72 6.24
C PHE A 50 14.91 -28.83 6.96
N GLN A 51 14.73 -28.90 8.27
CA GLN A 51 15.28 -29.97 9.11
C GLN A 51 14.37 -31.20 9.13
N CYS A 52 14.98 -32.37 9.32
CA CYS A 52 14.26 -33.64 9.49
C CYS A 52 13.32 -33.59 10.70
N CYS A 53 12.16 -34.23 10.61
CA CYS A 53 11.24 -34.40 11.74
C CYS A 53 11.73 -35.55 12.64
N GLU A 54 11.41 -35.49 13.93
CA GLU A 54 11.63 -36.60 14.84
C GLU A 54 10.72 -37.79 14.50
N PRO A 55 11.22 -39.04 14.45
CA PRO A 55 10.39 -40.21 14.16
C PRO A 55 9.39 -40.47 15.28
N LYS A 56 8.15 -40.86 14.93
CA LYS A 56 7.11 -41.29 15.88
C LYS A 56 7.44 -42.69 16.44
N GLU A 57 6.82 -43.07 17.56
CA GLU A 57 7.10 -44.35 18.25
C GLU A 57 6.92 -45.59 17.37
N THR A 58 6.02 -45.54 16.38
CA THR A 58 5.71 -46.64 15.46
C THR A 58 6.53 -46.61 14.16
N GLU A 59 7.38 -45.59 13.97
CA GLU A 59 8.11 -45.36 12.73
C GLU A 59 9.52 -45.94 12.77
N LYS A 60 10.01 -46.28 11.58
CA LYS A 60 11.32 -46.89 11.36
C LYS A 60 12.44 -45.89 11.64
N LYS A 61 13.38 -46.26 12.49
CA LYS A 61 14.49 -45.37 12.89
C LYS A 61 15.50 -45.15 11.76
N ASP A 62 15.55 -46.04 10.77
CA ASP A 62 16.41 -46.02 9.58
C ASP A 62 15.87 -45.11 8.44
N ILE A 63 14.76 -44.40 8.66
CA ILE A 63 14.15 -43.48 7.68
C ILE A 63 14.12 -42.06 8.25
N PHE A 64 14.53 -41.09 7.43
CA PHE A 64 14.41 -39.66 7.70
C PHE A 64 13.08 -39.13 7.15
N TYR A 65 12.27 -38.53 8.02
CA TYR A 65 10.92 -38.08 7.71
C TYR A 65 10.88 -36.56 7.53
N PHE A 66 10.44 -36.08 6.36
CA PHE A 66 10.13 -34.67 6.13
C PHE A 66 8.63 -34.51 6.01
N ARG A 67 8.00 -34.17 7.15
CA ARG A 67 6.55 -33.98 7.27
C ARG A 67 6.22 -32.50 7.34
N GLU A 68 5.01 -32.17 6.88
CA GLU A 68 4.40 -30.84 7.10
C GLU A 68 5.29 -29.67 6.65
N LYS A 69 6.10 -29.88 5.61
CA LYS A 69 6.98 -28.83 5.07
C LYS A 69 6.16 -27.91 4.15
N PRO A 70 6.18 -26.58 4.35
CA PRO A 70 5.43 -25.67 3.52
C PRO A 70 6.00 -25.61 2.09
N ILE A 71 5.12 -25.61 1.10
CA ILE A 71 5.45 -25.29 -0.29
C ILE A 71 5.71 -23.78 -0.39
N PRO A 72 6.72 -23.34 -1.16
CA PRO A 72 6.99 -21.93 -1.38
C PRO A 72 5.75 -21.11 -1.79
N GLU A 73 5.73 -19.84 -1.37
CA GLU A 73 4.59 -18.95 -1.59
C GLU A 73 4.54 -18.40 -3.02
N HIS A 74 5.70 -18.18 -3.62
CA HIS A 74 5.80 -17.59 -4.95
C HIS A 74 5.77 -18.66 -6.04
N VAL A 75 5.02 -18.39 -7.10
CA VAL A 75 4.95 -19.24 -8.30
C VAL A 75 6.31 -19.30 -8.99
N GLY A 76 6.63 -20.47 -9.54
CA GLY A 76 7.81 -20.70 -10.37
C GLY A 76 8.40 -22.10 -10.22
N ASN A 77 9.50 -22.33 -10.94
CA ASN A 77 10.26 -23.57 -10.84
C ASN A 77 11.17 -23.52 -9.63
N TYR A 78 11.11 -24.57 -8.81
CA TYR A 78 11.99 -24.75 -7.66
C TYR A 78 12.73 -26.07 -7.79
N THR A 79 13.88 -26.12 -7.14
CA THR A 79 14.68 -27.33 -7.04
C THR A 79 14.77 -27.73 -5.57
N ILE A 80 14.54 -29.01 -5.29
CA ILE A 80 14.71 -29.63 -3.99
C ILE A 80 15.94 -30.53 -4.04
N GLN A 81 16.74 -30.51 -2.98
CA GLN A 81 17.87 -31.41 -2.81
C GLN A 81 17.98 -31.83 -1.35
N PHE A 82 18.18 -33.12 -1.09
CA PHE A 82 18.47 -33.66 0.22
C PHE A 82 19.98 -33.78 0.40
N CYS A 83 20.47 -33.37 1.57
CA CYS A 83 21.89 -33.33 1.87
C CYS A 83 22.19 -33.96 3.22
N LEU A 84 23.22 -34.79 3.30
CA LEU A 84 23.83 -35.26 4.54
C LEU A 84 24.92 -34.28 4.98
N ARG A 85 25.01 -34.00 6.27
CA ARG A 85 26.04 -33.17 6.89
C ARG A 85 26.88 -33.97 7.88
N ASP A 86 28.14 -33.59 8.01
CA ASP A 86 29.04 -34.16 9.03
C ASP A 86 28.87 -33.48 10.41
N ILE A 87 29.73 -33.88 11.35
CA ILE A 87 29.82 -33.31 12.70
C ILE A 87 30.24 -31.83 12.72
N ASN A 88 30.89 -31.33 11.66
CA ASN A 88 31.27 -29.93 11.47
C ASN A 88 30.20 -29.13 10.72
N ASN A 89 29.04 -29.74 10.44
CA ASN A 89 27.92 -29.17 9.69
C ASN A 89 28.21 -28.92 8.19
N GLU A 90 29.27 -29.54 7.65
CA GLU A 90 29.61 -29.49 6.22
C GLU A 90 28.82 -30.52 5.43
N ILE A 91 28.37 -30.16 4.22
CA ILE A 91 27.59 -31.05 3.36
C ILE A 91 28.51 -32.12 2.76
N THR A 92 28.32 -33.38 3.15
CA THR A 92 29.13 -34.52 2.69
C THR A 92 28.51 -35.25 1.51
N LEU A 93 27.18 -35.36 1.46
CA LEU A 93 26.46 -36.05 0.39
C LEU A 93 25.25 -35.25 -0.08
N ARG A 94 24.94 -35.35 -1.37
CA ARG A 94 23.75 -34.76 -1.99
C ARG A 94 23.09 -35.76 -2.92
N ASN A 95 21.77 -35.81 -2.92
CA ASN A 95 21.03 -36.55 -3.93
C ASN A 95 20.91 -35.75 -5.24
N ASP A 96 20.34 -36.39 -6.26
CA ASP A 96 19.96 -35.71 -7.51
C ASP A 96 18.93 -34.60 -7.27
N GLN A 97 19.02 -33.56 -8.09
CA GLN A 97 18.12 -32.41 -8.01
C GLN A 97 16.70 -32.79 -8.44
N ILE A 98 15.73 -32.53 -7.57
CA ILE A 98 14.32 -32.76 -7.84
C ILE A 98 13.70 -31.43 -8.28
N VAL A 99 13.40 -31.31 -9.56
CA VAL A 99 12.75 -30.12 -10.12
C VAL A 99 11.23 -30.21 -9.92
N ILE A 100 10.68 -29.19 -9.29
CA ILE A 100 9.26 -29.04 -9.04
C ILE A 100 8.75 -27.73 -9.65
N ASN A 101 7.50 -27.73 -10.07
CA ASN A 101 6.80 -26.53 -10.52
C ASN A 101 5.79 -26.12 -9.45
N VAL A 102 5.94 -24.93 -8.88
CA VAL A 102 4.97 -24.37 -7.94
C VAL A 102 4.01 -23.48 -8.71
N VAL A 103 2.75 -23.88 -8.78
CA VAL A 103 1.66 -23.15 -9.46
C VAL A 103 0.83 -22.38 -8.47
N ALA A 104 0.15 -21.35 -8.99
CA ALA A 104 -0.75 -20.53 -8.22
C ALA A 104 -1.86 -21.36 -7.56
N ASN A 105 -2.21 -20.97 -6.34
CA ASN A 105 -3.40 -21.46 -5.67
C ASN A 105 -4.62 -20.60 -6.05
N ARG A 106 -5.84 -21.03 -5.70
CA ARG A 106 -7.08 -20.34 -6.10
C ARG A 106 -7.15 -18.94 -5.49
N PRO A 107 -7.38 -17.88 -6.27
CA PRO A 107 -7.58 -16.53 -5.75
C PRO A 107 -8.76 -16.48 -4.79
N THR A 108 -8.66 -15.65 -3.76
CA THR A 108 -9.68 -15.54 -2.70
C THR A 108 -10.04 -14.11 -2.32
N LYS A 109 -9.07 -13.17 -2.35
CA LYS A 109 -9.31 -11.77 -1.96
C LYS A 109 -8.36 -10.84 -2.71
N LEU A 110 -8.72 -9.57 -2.89
CA LEU A 110 -7.76 -8.51 -3.24
C LEU A 110 -7.30 -7.84 -1.94
N ALA A 111 -5.99 -7.64 -1.79
CA ALA A 111 -5.42 -6.98 -0.61
C ALA A 111 -4.15 -6.20 -1.00
N PRO A 112 -3.72 -5.20 -0.22
CA PRO A 112 -2.48 -4.49 -0.48
C PRO A 112 -1.27 -5.42 -0.58
N GLU A 113 -0.36 -5.13 -1.53
CA GLU A 113 0.92 -5.81 -1.69
C GLU A 113 1.77 -5.71 -0.43
N ILE A 114 1.79 -4.53 0.20
CA ILE A 114 2.42 -4.28 1.49
C ILE A 114 1.32 -3.79 2.44
N PRO A 115 0.97 -4.56 3.50
CA PRO A 115 0.05 -4.08 4.52
C PRO A 115 0.64 -2.79 5.11
N PRO A 116 -0.07 -1.65 5.04
CA PRO A 116 0.47 -0.41 5.57
C PRO A 116 0.69 -0.56 7.08
N PRO A 117 1.77 0.02 7.65
CA PRO A 117 2.12 -0.11 9.07
C PRO A 117 1.02 0.39 10.02
N THR A 118 0.15 1.26 9.51
CA THR A 118 -1.17 1.57 10.04
C THR A 118 -2.20 1.14 9.02
N GLN A 119 -3.09 0.21 9.38
CA GLN A 119 -4.23 -0.15 8.54
C GLN A 119 -4.97 1.13 8.17
N VAL A 120 -5.32 1.26 6.89
CA VAL A 120 -6.09 2.40 6.34
C VAL A 120 -7.38 2.63 7.11
N VAL A 121 -7.91 1.54 7.65
CA VAL A 121 -8.86 1.54 8.74
C VAL A 121 -8.14 1.25 10.06
N SER A 122 -7.95 2.26 10.91
CA SER A 122 -7.08 2.16 12.09
C SER A 122 -7.89 1.93 13.38
N TYR A 123 -7.40 1.05 14.25
CA TYR A 123 -7.91 0.87 15.62
C TYR A 123 -7.45 1.98 16.58
N SER A 124 -6.74 2.99 16.08
CA SER A 124 -6.11 4.04 16.89
C SER A 124 -7.02 5.26 17.05
N GLU A 125 -7.15 5.72 18.29
CA GLU A 125 -7.80 7.00 18.65
C GLU A 125 -6.91 8.22 18.30
N ASP A 126 -5.66 8.00 17.88
CA ASP A 126 -4.70 9.06 17.56
C ASP A 126 -4.74 9.39 16.05
N ILE A 127 -5.21 10.60 15.71
CA ILE A 127 -5.36 11.11 14.33
C ILE A 127 -4.05 11.00 13.53
N ALA A 128 -2.90 11.22 14.16
CA ALA A 128 -1.60 11.15 13.49
C ALA A 128 -1.27 9.73 12.99
N LYS A 129 -1.94 8.70 13.55
CA LYS A 129 -1.81 7.28 13.19
C LYS A 129 -2.94 6.79 12.27
N ARG A 130 -3.80 7.70 11.78
CA ARG A 130 -4.88 7.41 10.81
C ARG A 130 -4.58 7.95 9.40
N MET A 131 -3.32 8.33 9.11
CA MET A 131 -2.92 8.81 7.78
C MET A 131 -2.84 7.66 6.77
N LEU A 132 -3.46 7.86 5.60
CA LEU A 132 -3.47 6.84 4.53
C LEU A 132 -2.18 6.85 3.69
N VAL A 133 -1.93 5.70 3.08
CA VAL A 133 -0.87 5.52 2.09
C VAL A 133 -1.38 6.02 0.73
N ASP A 134 -0.65 6.98 0.16
CA ASP A 134 -0.94 7.70 -1.10
C ASP A 134 -1.00 6.78 -2.34
N ASN A 135 -0.31 5.63 -2.30
CA ASN A 135 -0.27 4.68 -3.40
C ASN A 135 -0.41 3.24 -2.88
N MET A 136 -1.56 2.62 -3.14
CA MET A 136 -1.87 1.26 -2.70
C MET A 136 -2.00 0.32 -3.88
N THR A 137 -0.97 -0.49 -4.12
CA THR A 137 -1.05 -1.58 -5.09
C THR A 137 -1.79 -2.75 -4.47
N LEU A 138 -2.98 -3.10 -4.98
CA LEU A 138 -3.69 -4.31 -4.57
C LEU A 138 -3.24 -5.51 -5.40
N MET A 139 -2.98 -6.61 -4.70
CA MET A 139 -2.58 -7.89 -5.25
C MET A 139 -3.66 -8.94 -5.00
N ILE A 140 -3.70 -9.92 -5.89
CA ILE A 140 -4.55 -11.09 -5.74
C ILE A 140 -3.98 -12.00 -4.65
N MET A 141 -4.78 -12.25 -3.62
CA MET A 141 -4.42 -13.07 -2.46
C MET A 141 -5.03 -14.46 -2.55
N VAL A 142 -4.28 -15.43 -2.03
CA VAL A 142 -4.76 -16.80 -1.85
C VAL A 142 -4.73 -17.21 -0.38
N SER A 143 -5.79 -17.88 0.10
CA SER A 143 -5.87 -18.45 1.45
C SER A 143 -5.03 -19.71 1.64
N ARG A 144 -4.35 -19.80 2.80
CA ARG A 144 -3.73 -21.02 3.32
C ARG A 144 -4.70 -21.85 4.16
N LYS A 145 -4.43 -23.16 4.26
CA LYS A 145 -5.13 -24.06 5.20
C LYS A 145 -5.02 -23.65 6.69
N HIS A 146 -4.06 -22.78 7.03
CA HIS A 146 -3.86 -22.24 8.39
C HIS A 146 -4.38 -20.78 8.55
N GLY A 147 -5.31 -20.33 7.70
CA GLY A 147 -5.99 -19.04 7.86
C GLY A 147 -5.18 -17.78 7.49
N SER A 148 -3.93 -17.92 7.04
CA SER A 148 -3.10 -16.82 6.56
C SER A 148 -3.28 -16.55 5.06
N LEU A 149 -3.32 -15.29 4.65
CA LEU A 149 -3.39 -14.84 3.24
C LEU A 149 -1.97 -14.66 2.66
N CYS A 150 -1.76 -15.01 1.38
CA CYS A 150 -0.48 -14.82 0.69
C CYS A 150 -0.64 -14.11 -0.65
N PRO A 151 0.28 -13.20 -1.00
CA PRO A 151 0.25 -12.50 -2.29
C PRO A 151 0.69 -13.42 -3.42
N LEU A 152 -0.08 -13.41 -4.50
CA LEU A 152 0.25 -14.13 -5.74
C LEU A 152 0.77 -13.13 -6.80
N TYR A 153 2.02 -13.28 -7.23
CA TYR A 153 2.53 -12.57 -8.41
C TYR A 153 1.97 -13.22 -9.68
N CYS A 154 0.89 -12.65 -10.21
CA CYS A 154 0.27 -13.03 -11.49
C CYS A 154 0.82 -12.14 -12.63
N PRO A 155 0.92 -12.64 -13.88
CA PRO A 155 1.57 -11.92 -14.97
C PRO A 155 0.88 -10.58 -15.31
N LEU A 156 1.72 -9.60 -15.68
CA LEU A 156 1.46 -8.17 -15.88
C LEU A 156 0.22 -7.80 -16.70
N TYR A 157 -0.29 -8.69 -17.55
CA TYR A 157 -1.40 -8.38 -18.46
C TYR A 157 -2.78 -8.39 -17.74
N LEU A 158 -2.96 -9.30 -16.76
CA LEU A 158 -4.19 -9.36 -15.97
C LEU A 158 -4.21 -8.26 -14.89
N SER A 159 -3.04 -7.86 -14.37
CA SER A 159 -2.92 -6.77 -13.40
C SER A 159 -3.17 -5.40 -14.03
N LEU A 160 -2.67 -5.15 -15.26
CA LEU A 160 -2.87 -3.86 -15.94
C LEU A 160 -4.35 -3.59 -16.27
N SER A 161 -5.06 -4.62 -16.74
CA SER A 161 -6.46 -4.49 -17.19
C SER A 161 -7.45 -4.28 -16.04
N ILE A 162 -7.17 -4.85 -14.86
CA ILE A 162 -7.98 -4.61 -13.65
C ILE A 162 -7.73 -3.20 -13.10
N PHE A 163 -6.50 -2.69 -13.17
CA PHE A 163 -6.13 -1.39 -12.59
C PHE A 163 -6.88 -0.20 -13.23
N PHE A 164 -7.14 -0.24 -14.55
CA PHE A 164 -7.78 0.88 -15.26
C PHE A 164 -9.26 1.12 -14.90
N PHE A 165 -9.96 0.13 -14.36
CA PHE A 165 -11.39 0.22 -14.05
C PHE A 165 -11.69 0.13 -12.54
N PHE A 166 -10.64 0.13 -11.73
CA PHE A 166 -10.69 -0.02 -10.28
C PHE A 166 -10.57 1.34 -9.60
N LEU A 167 -11.51 1.67 -8.72
CA LEU A 167 -11.46 2.92 -7.94
C LEU A 167 -10.74 2.73 -6.60
N GLY A 168 -10.98 1.60 -5.92
CA GLY A 168 -10.54 1.39 -4.54
C GLY A 168 -11.43 0.44 -3.77
N SER A 169 -11.00 0.07 -2.56
CA SER A 169 -11.89 -0.51 -1.55
C SER A 169 -12.66 0.59 -0.82
N VAL A 170 -13.92 0.37 -0.45
CA VAL A 170 -14.79 1.40 0.16
C VAL A 170 -14.12 2.13 1.32
N GLY A 171 -13.47 1.40 2.25
CA GLY A 171 -12.79 2.01 3.40
C GLY A 171 -11.62 2.96 3.07
N HIS A 172 -11.15 2.95 1.83
CA HIS A 172 -10.01 3.75 1.35
C HIS A 172 -10.44 4.94 0.47
N LEU A 173 -11.70 4.99 0.04
CA LEU A 173 -12.19 6.01 -0.89
C LEU A 173 -12.51 7.35 -0.23
N ALA A 174 -12.59 7.38 1.10
CA ALA A 174 -12.96 8.58 1.85
C ALA A 174 -12.18 8.70 3.16
N HIS A 175 -12.03 9.94 3.60
CA HIS A 175 -11.52 10.31 4.91
C HIS A 175 -12.62 10.90 5.76
N VAL A 176 -12.47 10.78 7.08
CA VAL A 176 -13.33 11.48 8.04
C VAL A 176 -12.45 12.17 9.08
N MET A 177 -12.65 13.48 9.22
CA MET A 177 -11.87 14.32 10.14
C MET A 177 -12.13 13.93 11.60
N ASN A 178 -13.39 13.87 12.02
CA ASN A 178 -13.77 13.64 13.41
C ASN A 178 -13.79 12.15 13.77
N ASP A 179 -13.14 11.77 14.87
CA ASP A 179 -13.04 10.37 15.32
C ASP A 179 -14.39 9.73 15.62
N SER A 180 -15.29 10.46 16.28
CA SER A 180 -16.62 9.94 16.65
C SER A 180 -17.48 9.68 15.41
N GLU A 181 -17.37 10.54 14.39
CA GLU A 181 -18.08 10.41 13.12
C GLU A 181 -17.50 9.25 12.30
N ALA A 182 -16.16 9.16 12.24
CA ALA A 182 -15.46 8.08 11.56
C ALA A 182 -15.87 6.73 12.15
N TRP A 183 -15.86 6.64 13.47
CA TRP A 183 -16.22 5.45 14.22
C TRP A 183 -17.64 4.96 13.92
N VAL A 184 -18.65 5.83 14.04
CA VAL A 184 -20.04 5.40 13.91
C VAL A 184 -20.45 5.16 12.46
N ILE A 185 -19.91 5.93 11.51
CA ILE A 185 -20.11 5.69 10.08
C ILE A 185 -19.45 4.37 9.71
N SER A 186 -18.19 4.15 10.11
CA SER A 186 -17.48 2.92 9.78
C SER A 186 -18.16 1.69 10.35
N TRP A 187 -18.69 1.78 11.57
CA TRP A 187 -19.48 0.70 12.14
C TRP A 187 -20.77 0.44 11.35
N HIS A 188 -21.44 1.50 10.92
CA HIS A 188 -22.71 1.39 10.20
C HIS A 188 -22.56 0.61 8.88
N ILE A 189 -21.50 0.88 8.12
CA ILE A 189 -21.20 0.25 6.83
C ILE A 189 -20.05 -0.78 6.90
N ARG A 190 -19.77 -1.31 8.10
CA ARG A 190 -18.65 -2.25 8.33
C ARG A 190 -18.67 -3.47 7.40
N GLY A 191 -19.86 -3.89 6.98
CA GLY A 191 -20.05 -5.04 6.09
C GLY A 191 -19.63 -4.76 4.64
N ASP A 192 -19.51 -3.48 4.28
CA ASP A 192 -19.22 -3.01 2.92
C ASP A 192 -17.82 -2.40 2.80
N MET A 193 -17.08 -2.23 3.91
CA MET A 193 -15.77 -1.55 3.93
C MET A 193 -14.71 -2.23 3.06
N ASP A 194 -14.75 -3.55 3.01
CA ASP A 194 -13.85 -4.41 2.20
C ASP A 194 -14.33 -4.59 0.76
N CYS A 195 -15.47 -3.99 0.40
CA CYS A 195 -16.03 -4.09 -0.94
C CYS A 195 -15.17 -3.33 -1.95
N VAL A 196 -14.91 -3.96 -3.09
CA VAL A 196 -14.10 -3.41 -4.17
C VAL A 196 -14.99 -2.65 -5.15
N VAL A 197 -14.69 -1.37 -5.36
CA VAL A 197 -15.45 -0.51 -6.26
C VAL A 197 -14.81 -0.47 -7.65
N THR A 198 -15.63 -0.69 -8.68
CA THR A 198 -15.21 -0.59 -10.09
C THR A 198 -16.11 0.37 -10.86
N THR A 199 -15.60 0.93 -11.95
CA THR A 199 -16.38 1.82 -12.83
C THR A 199 -17.44 1.06 -13.63
N THR A 200 -17.15 -0.19 -14.03
CA THR A 200 -18.04 -1.00 -14.85
C THR A 200 -18.41 -2.34 -14.21
N THR A 201 -19.59 -2.86 -14.56
CA THR A 201 -20.07 -4.18 -14.17
C THR A 201 -19.21 -5.30 -14.78
N ALA A 202 -18.65 -5.08 -15.97
CA ALA A 202 -17.73 -6.03 -16.61
C ALA A 202 -16.46 -6.25 -15.76
N ALA A 203 -15.84 -5.17 -15.28
CA ALA A 203 -14.68 -5.24 -14.41
C ALA A 203 -15.01 -5.90 -13.05
N ALA A 204 -16.13 -5.53 -12.43
CA ALA A 204 -16.60 -6.19 -11.21
C ALA A 204 -16.78 -7.69 -11.39
N ARG A 205 -17.40 -8.12 -12.50
CA ARG A 205 -17.62 -9.55 -12.78
C ARG A 205 -16.32 -10.30 -13.01
N GLN A 206 -15.30 -9.68 -13.59
CA GLN A 206 -13.97 -10.28 -13.69
C GLN A 206 -13.39 -10.56 -12.30
N ILE A 207 -13.41 -9.57 -11.39
CA ILE A 207 -12.91 -9.73 -10.02
C ILE A 207 -13.70 -10.80 -9.25
N TYR A 208 -15.02 -10.79 -9.39
CA TYR A 208 -15.90 -11.80 -8.80
C TYR A 208 -15.53 -13.21 -9.28
N ASN A 209 -15.39 -13.41 -10.59
CA ASN A 209 -15.04 -14.71 -11.16
C ASN A 209 -13.64 -15.16 -10.74
N LEU A 210 -12.66 -14.25 -10.75
CA LEU A 210 -11.29 -14.56 -10.34
C LEU A 210 -11.24 -15.04 -8.89
N THR A 211 -12.00 -14.41 -8.00
CA THR A 211 -12.04 -14.72 -6.57
C THR A 211 -13.04 -15.82 -6.20
N ASN A 212 -13.68 -16.46 -7.18
CA ASN A 212 -14.78 -17.42 -6.99
C ASN A 212 -15.92 -16.87 -6.11
N GLY A 213 -16.21 -15.58 -6.24
CA GLY A 213 -17.28 -14.89 -5.52
C GLY A 213 -16.98 -14.57 -4.05
N ASN A 214 -15.76 -14.82 -3.57
CA ASN A 214 -15.38 -14.51 -2.19
C ASN A 214 -15.17 -13.01 -1.96
N GLN A 215 -14.77 -12.25 -2.99
CA GLN A 215 -14.60 -10.81 -2.91
C GLN A 215 -15.92 -10.09 -3.22
N GLN A 216 -16.37 -9.23 -2.30
CA GLN A 216 -17.46 -8.29 -2.57
C GLN A 216 -17.01 -7.24 -3.59
N VAL A 217 -17.88 -6.97 -4.56
CA VAL A 217 -17.64 -6.00 -5.63
C VAL A 217 -18.87 -5.09 -5.80
N LEU A 218 -18.63 -3.81 -6.07
CA LEU A 218 -19.66 -2.80 -6.30
C LEU A 218 -19.34 -2.02 -7.59
N PRO A 219 -20.02 -2.33 -8.70
CA PRO A 219 -19.85 -1.57 -9.93
C PRO A 219 -20.70 -0.29 -9.94
N ILE A 220 -20.09 0.85 -10.27
CA ILE A 220 -20.73 2.17 -10.24
C ILE A 220 -21.83 2.30 -11.31
N ASP A 221 -21.65 1.70 -12.48
CA ASP A 221 -22.65 1.69 -13.55
C ASP A 221 -23.95 0.94 -13.18
N GLY A 222 -23.89 0.04 -12.18
CA GLY A 222 -25.04 -0.67 -11.63
C GLY A 222 -25.75 0.06 -10.48
N ILE A 223 -25.21 1.18 -9.99
CA ILE A 223 -25.81 1.94 -8.88
C ILE A 223 -27.05 2.70 -9.36
N ASN A 224 -28.08 2.75 -8.49
CA ASN A 224 -29.33 3.45 -8.77
C ASN A 224 -29.06 4.92 -9.22
N PRO A 225 -29.60 5.36 -10.38
CA PRO A 225 -29.39 6.72 -10.90
C PRO A 225 -29.80 7.84 -9.94
N SER A 226 -30.71 7.59 -9.00
CA SER A 226 -31.09 8.56 -7.96
C SER A 226 -29.92 8.96 -7.05
N CYS A 227 -28.88 8.13 -6.94
CA CYS A 227 -27.63 8.42 -6.23
C CYS A 227 -26.79 9.52 -6.90
N ARG A 228 -27.09 9.89 -8.15
CA ARG A 228 -26.42 10.98 -8.88
C ARG A 228 -27.05 12.35 -8.63
N ARG A 229 -28.20 12.41 -7.96
CA ARG A 229 -28.90 13.67 -7.63
C ARG A 229 -28.25 14.36 -6.43
N THR A 230 -28.63 15.61 -6.16
CA THR A 230 -28.26 16.25 -4.89
C THR A 230 -29.05 15.62 -3.74
N LEU A 231 -28.42 15.46 -2.58
CA LEU A 231 -29.15 15.08 -1.36
C LEU A 231 -30.26 16.11 -1.07
N PRO A 232 -31.46 15.66 -0.68
CA PRO A 232 -32.50 16.60 -0.27
C PRO A 232 -32.08 17.34 1.02
N PRO A 233 -32.72 18.47 1.36
CA PRO A 233 -32.55 19.10 2.67
C PRO A 233 -32.86 18.14 3.81
N LEU A 234 -32.27 18.39 4.99
CA LEU A 234 -32.53 17.60 6.19
C LEU A 234 -34.04 17.58 6.51
N PRO A 235 -34.58 16.49 7.10
CA PRO A 235 -36.02 16.34 7.37
C PRO A 235 -36.69 17.46 8.17
N HIS A 236 -35.95 18.25 8.95
CA HIS A 236 -36.51 19.39 9.66
C HIS A 236 -36.71 20.63 8.76
N ILE A 237 -36.36 20.57 7.48
CA ILE A 237 -36.48 21.65 6.50
C ILE A 237 -37.34 21.17 5.33
N ARG A 238 -38.43 21.90 5.04
CA ARG A 238 -39.28 21.67 3.87
C ARG A 238 -39.52 22.97 3.13
N ASN A 239 -39.27 22.99 1.82
CA ASN A 239 -39.46 24.17 0.97
C ASN A 239 -38.77 25.44 1.52
N GLY A 240 -37.57 25.28 2.07
CA GLY A 240 -36.79 26.37 2.67
C GLY A 240 -37.30 26.86 4.04
N ARG A 241 -38.33 26.23 4.61
CA ARG A 241 -38.86 26.54 5.95
C ARG A 241 -38.44 25.48 6.95
N VAL A 242 -38.04 25.93 8.14
CA VAL A 242 -37.75 25.06 9.28
C VAL A 242 -39.09 24.60 9.88
N LEU A 243 -39.34 23.29 9.90
CA LEU A 243 -40.54 22.66 10.44
C LEU A 243 -40.50 22.56 11.96
N PHE A 244 -39.31 22.31 12.51
CA PHE A 244 -39.04 22.26 13.95
C PHE A 244 -37.56 22.54 14.19
N GLU A 245 -37.23 23.10 15.35
CA GLU A 245 -35.84 23.33 15.75
C GLU A 245 -35.20 22.00 16.19
N PRO A 246 -34.14 21.55 15.51
CA PRO A 246 -33.47 20.32 15.88
C PRO A 246 -32.51 20.51 17.05
N LYS A 247 -32.27 19.42 17.78
CA LYS A 247 -31.24 19.33 18.83
C LYS A 247 -30.10 18.43 18.37
N GLY A 248 -28.91 18.62 18.93
CA GLY A 248 -27.76 17.74 18.71
C GLY A 248 -27.16 17.82 17.29
N ASN A 249 -27.19 18.99 16.66
CA ASN A 249 -26.47 19.30 15.41
C ASN A 249 -26.62 18.23 14.30
N PRO A 250 -27.84 18.03 13.76
CA PRO A 250 -28.07 17.04 12.73
C PRO A 250 -27.34 17.39 11.43
N VAL A 251 -26.61 16.42 10.88
CA VAL A 251 -25.92 16.53 9.59
C VAL A 251 -26.02 15.20 8.84
N TYR A 252 -25.99 15.21 7.50
CA TYR A 252 -25.91 13.95 6.77
C TYR A 252 -24.54 13.28 6.96
N ALA A 253 -24.53 11.96 7.15
CA ALA A 253 -23.30 11.18 7.24
C ALA A 253 -22.44 11.28 5.97
N ALA A 254 -23.07 11.43 4.80
CA ALA A 254 -22.34 11.63 3.54
C ALA A 254 -21.62 12.98 3.46
N ASN A 255 -22.06 14.00 4.22
CA ASN A 255 -21.49 15.35 4.15
C ASN A 255 -20.21 15.50 4.99
N VAL A 256 -19.91 14.56 5.88
CA VAL A 256 -18.66 14.57 6.68
C VAL A 256 -17.52 13.80 6.01
N LEU A 257 -17.82 13.09 4.91
CA LEU A 257 -16.82 12.37 4.12
C LEU A 257 -16.02 13.33 3.25
N ILE A 258 -14.71 13.14 3.23
CA ILE A 258 -13.76 13.91 2.40
C ILE A 258 -13.15 12.96 1.38
N TYR A 259 -13.31 13.26 0.09
CA TYR A 259 -12.81 12.42 -0.99
C TYR A 259 -11.49 12.95 -1.53
N PRO A 260 -10.38 12.21 -1.42
CA PRO A 260 -9.08 12.65 -1.95
C PRO A 260 -9.05 12.62 -3.48
N GLU A 261 -9.69 11.60 -4.08
CA GLU A 261 -9.72 11.36 -5.52
C GLU A 261 -11.13 10.99 -5.99
N ASN A 262 -11.39 11.16 -7.29
CA ASN A 262 -12.63 10.72 -7.98
C ASN A 262 -13.93 11.12 -7.25
N GLN A 263 -13.99 12.35 -6.72
CA GLN A 263 -15.07 12.85 -5.87
C GLN A 263 -16.48 12.50 -6.38
N LYS A 264 -16.77 12.72 -7.66
CA LYS A 264 -18.11 12.46 -8.23
C LYS A 264 -18.53 10.99 -8.13
N ASP A 265 -17.59 10.09 -8.39
CA ASP A 265 -17.85 8.64 -8.36
C ASP A 265 -17.93 8.14 -6.91
N CYS A 266 -17.03 8.63 -6.04
CA CYS A 266 -17.06 8.36 -4.61
C CYS A 266 -18.37 8.83 -3.96
N GLU A 267 -18.87 10.02 -4.32
CA GLU A 267 -20.16 10.52 -3.87
C GLU A 267 -21.31 9.57 -4.24
N ILE A 268 -21.33 9.04 -5.47
CA ILE A 268 -22.35 8.08 -5.91
C ILE A 268 -22.29 6.80 -5.07
N VAL A 269 -21.08 6.29 -4.84
CA VAL A 269 -20.83 5.08 -4.04
C VAL A 269 -21.33 5.27 -2.61
N PHE A 270 -20.89 6.33 -1.93
CA PHE A 270 -21.26 6.56 -0.54
C PHE A 270 -22.71 6.98 -0.37
N ARG A 271 -23.32 7.64 -1.37
CA ARG A 271 -24.76 7.85 -1.40
C ARG A 271 -25.55 6.55 -1.49
N ASN A 272 -25.04 5.55 -2.21
CA ASN A 272 -25.66 4.23 -2.28
C ASN A 272 -25.54 3.46 -0.94
N LEU A 273 -24.38 3.56 -0.28
CA LEU A 273 -24.09 2.85 0.97
C LEU A 273 -24.74 3.49 2.20
N LEU A 274 -24.64 4.82 2.34
CA LEU A 274 -25.13 5.56 3.50
C LEU A 274 -26.55 6.10 3.32
N GLY A 275 -27.04 6.20 2.08
CA GLY A 275 -28.34 6.80 1.80
C GLY A 275 -28.44 8.24 2.33
N SER A 276 -29.52 8.52 3.05
CA SER A 276 -29.73 9.80 3.75
C SER A 276 -29.61 9.64 5.27
N THR A 277 -28.66 8.80 5.71
CA THR A 277 -28.35 8.61 7.13
C THR A 277 -27.89 9.91 7.77
N ILE A 278 -28.38 10.18 8.98
CA ILE A 278 -28.16 11.44 9.71
C ILE A 278 -27.26 11.15 10.93
N LEU A 279 -26.28 12.01 11.18
CA LEU A 279 -25.49 12.08 12.40
C LEU A 279 -26.09 13.11 13.36
N ILE A 280 -26.22 12.74 14.63
CA ILE A 280 -26.68 13.61 15.73
C ILE A 280 -25.75 13.40 16.94
N ASP A 281 -25.66 14.37 17.85
CA ASP A 281 -24.72 14.29 18.98
C ASP A 281 -25.04 13.12 19.94
N ASP A 282 -26.29 13.02 20.39
CA ASP A 282 -26.70 12.11 21.46
C ASP A 282 -28.06 11.42 21.18
N LEU A 283 -28.38 10.40 21.98
CA LEU A 283 -29.60 9.59 21.80
C LEU A 283 -30.90 10.35 22.10
N ASP A 284 -30.89 11.28 23.05
CA ASP A 284 -32.08 12.06 23.41
C ASP A 284 -32.44 13.03 22.29
N SER A 285 -31.44 13.75 21.77
CA SER A 285 -31.53 14.60 20.59
C SER A 285 -32.00 13.80 19.36
N ALA A 286 -31.46 12.60 19.15
CA ALA A 286 -31.83 11.74 18.03
C ALA A 286 -33.29 11.25 18.13
N SER A 287 -33.73 10.88 19.33
CA SER A 287 -35.10 10.45 19.61
C SER A 287 -36.08 11.59 19.40
N TYR A 288 -35.75 12.79 19.90
CA TYR A 288 -36.52 14.02 19.68
C TYR A 288 -36.61 14.38 18.19
N TYR A 289 -35.48 14.33 17.47
CA TYR A 289 -35.43 14.65 16.05
C TYR A 289 -36.32 13.73 15.23
N ARG A 290 -36.23 12.42 15.47
CA ARG A 290 -37.09 11.44 14.79
C ARG A 290 -38.57 11.67 15.10
N GLN A 291 -38.92 11.86 16.37
CA GLN A 291 -40.31 12.07 16.78
C GLN A 291 -40.88 13.32 16.10
N SER A 292 -40.13 14.41 16.08
CA SER A 292 -40.55 15.68 15.48
C SER A 292 -40.67 15.59 13.96
N ALA A 293 -39.72 14.93 13.29
CA ALA A 293 -39.79 14.68 11.85
C ALA A 293 -41.04 13.88 11.46
N VAL A 294 -41.29 12.75 12.14
CA VAL A 294 -42.47 11.91 11.85
C VAL A 294 -43.78 12.66 12.14
N ARG A 295 -43.85 13.46 13.21
CA ARG A 295 -45.01 14.32 13.50
C ARG A 295 -45.30 15.34 12.40
N CYS A 296 -44.26 15.85 11.74
CA CYS A 296 -44.40 16.77 10.61
C CYS A 296 -44.70 16.05 9.28
N GLY A 297 -44.93 14.74 9.31
CA GLY A 297 -45.19 13.91 8.13
C GLY A 297 -43.95 13.69 7.26
N GLU A 298 -42.75 13.84 7.81
CA GLU A 298 -41.48 13.57 7.12
C GLU A 298 -41.00 12.14 7.34
N MET A 299 -40.47 11.53 6.29
CA MET A 299 -39.85 10.21 6.38
C MET A 299 -38.46 10.32 7.00
N CYS A 300 -38.29 9.78 8.22
CA CYS A 300 -37.03 9.82 8.93
C CYS A 300 -36.20 8.54 8.67
N GLN A 301 -35.04 8.73 8.04
CA GLN A 301 -34.08 7.65 7.77
C GLN A 301 -33.33 7.20 9.04
N THR A 302 -32.33 6.35 8.86
CA THR A 302 -31.45 5.91 9.95
C THR A 302 -30.73 7.12 10.57
N ILE A 303 -30.68 7.16 11.89
CA ILE A 303 -29.91 8.15 12.66
C ILE A 303 -28.79 7.40 13.39
N LEU A 304 -27.59 7.93 13.32
CA LEU A 304 -26.42 7.53 14.10
C LEU A 304 -26.11 8.65 15.08
N THR A 305 -25.81 8.30 16.33
CA THR A 305 -25.36 9.28 17.33
C THR A 305 -23.82 9.28 17.36
N ARG A 306 -23.20 10.41 17.69
CA ARG A 306 -21.74 10.49 17.93
C ARG A 306 -21.30 9.72 19.17
N GLN A 307 -22.24 9.34 20.04
CA GLN A 307 -22.06 8.46 21.20
C GLN A 307 -22.16 6.95 20.86
N GLY A 308 -22.40 6.60 19.59
CA GLY A 308 -22.33 5.23 19.11
C GLY A 308 -23.65 4.45 19.16
N GLU A 309 -24.80 5.11 19.21
CA GLU A 309 -26.11 4.49 19.07
C GLU A 309 -26.66 4.62 17.64
N ARG A 310 -27.51 3.67 17.26
CA ARG A 310 -28.27 3.74 16.00
C ARG A 310 -29.76 3.64 16.24
N ILE A 311 -30.50 4.59 15.67
CA ILE A 311 -31.93 4.50 15.46
C ILE A 311 -32.15 4.11 14.01
N SER A 312 -32.65 2.89 13.77
CA SER A 312 -32.99 2.41 12.43
C SER A 312 -34.02 3.33 11.75
N SER A 313 -34.02 3.38 10.42
CA SER A 313 -35.10 4.00 9.63
C SER A 313 -36.51 3.50 9.98
N LYS A 314 -36.64 2.30 10.54
CA LYS A 314 -37.90 1.74 11.07
C LYS A 314 -38.24 2.19 12.50
N GLY A 315 -37.39 3.00 13.13
CA GLY A 315 -37.55 3.51 14.49
C GLY A 315 -37.07 2.58 15.59
N LYS A 316 -36.46 1.44 15.25
CA LYS A 316 -35.89 0.52 16.23
C LYS A 316 -34.55 1.05 16.74
N PHE A 317 -34.37 1.11 18.06
CA PHE A 317 -33.12 1.45 18.72
C PHE A 317 -32.93 0.55 19.97
N GLY A 318 -31.72 0.54 20.53
CA GLY A 318 -31.36 -0.36 21.63
C GLY A 318 -30.93 -1.77 21.19
N GLY A 319 -30.32 -2.51 22.12
CA GLY A 319 -29.67 -3.80 21.88
C GLY A 319 -28.24 -3.67 21.34
N ALA A 320 -27.42 -4.70 21.57
CA ALA A 320 -26.00 -4.70 21.17
C ALA A 320 -25.79 -4.47 19.67
N GLN A 321 -26.75 -4.89 18.83
CA GLN A 321 -26.72 -4.67 17.39
C GLN A 321 -26.84 -3.20 16.97
N ASN A 322 -27.35 -2.32 17.83
CA ASN A 322 -27.52 -0.89 17.59
C ASN A 322 -26.60 -0.03 18.47
N LYS A 323 -25.58 -0.63 19.07
CA LYS A 323 -24.51 0.06 19.76
C LYS A 323 -23.19 -0.25 19.04
N ALA A 324 -22.43 0.78 18.73
CA ALA A 324 -21.13 0.66 18.12
C ALA A 324 -20.15 -0.03 19.10
N PRO A 325 -19.31 -0.96 18.61
CA PRO A 325 -18.27 -1.57 19.43
C PRO A 325 -17.19 -0.53 19.79
N PRO A 326 -16.41 -0.74 20.86
CA PRO A 326 -15.30 0.15 21.20
C PRO A 326 -14.31 0.35 20.04
N TYR A 327 -13.64 1.50 19.99
CA TYR A 327 -12.70 1.91 18.94
C TYR A 327 -11.68 0.81 18.57
N ASN A 328 -11.10 0.15 19.57
CA ASN A 328 -10.06 -0.87 19.41
C ASN A 328 -10.53 -2.19 18.76
N LYS A 329 -11.83 -2.33 18.45
CA LYS A 329 -12.42 -3.51 17.82
C LYS A 329 -13.03 -3.20 16.46
N LEU A 330 -12.86 -1.97 15.96
CA LEU A 330 -13.43 -1.53 14.70
C LEU A 330 -12.37 -0.93 13.79
N GLU A 331 -12.40 -1.38 12.55
CA GLU A 331 -11.74 -0.75 11.43
C GLU A 331 -12.49 0.55 11.05
N MET A 332 -11.84 1.72 11.19
CA MET A 332 -12.45 3.06 11.02
C MET A 332 -11.79 3.91 9.96
N PHE A 333 -12.54 4.76 9.25
CA PHE A 333 -12.01 5.61 8.20
C PHE A 333 -10.74 6.38 8.60
N GLY A 334 -9.81 6.49 7.64
CA GLY A 334 -8.62 7.31 7.77
C GLY A 334 -8.94 8.79 7.99
N ALA A 335 -8.06 9.48 8.69
CA ALA A 335 -8.11 10.94 8.78
C ALA A 335 -7.45 11.55 7.54
N PRO A 336 -7.90 12.73 7.08
CA PRO A 336 -7.14 13.48 6.10
C PRO A 336 -5.79 13.91 6.71
N VAL A 337 -4.82 14.16 5.85
CA VAL A 337 -3.49 14.63 6.28
C VAL A 337 -3.63 15.98 7.00
N PRO A 338 -3.06 16.15 8.20
CA PRO A 338 -3.20 17.40 8.95
C PRO A 338 -2.67 18.61 8.18
N GLU A 339 -3.36 19.75 8.25
CA GLU A 339 -2.96 20.98 7.54
C GLU A 339 -1.53 21.44 7.87
N ARG A 340 -1.08 21.19 9.10
CA ARG A 340 0.28 21.51 9.53
C ARG A 340 1.32 20.73 8.76
N TYR A 341 1.04 19.48 8.41
CA TYR A 341 1.92 18.67 7.58
C TYR A 341 1.99 19.23 6.15
N ILE A 342 0.85 19.59 5.55
CA ILE A 342 0.79 20.21 4.22
C ILE A 342 1.61 21.51 4.20
N SER A 343 1.47 22.34 5.23
CA SER A 343 2.22 23.59 5.38
C SER A 343 3.72 23.34 5.51
N LEU A 344 4.12 22.33 6.28
CA LEU A 344 5.53 21.95 6.43
C LEU A 344 6.12 21.42 5.11
N GLN A 345 5.35 20.62 4.37
CA GLN A 345 5.80 20.10 3.07
C GLN A 345 6.03 21.21 2.06
N ARG A 346 5.13 22.21 1.99
CA ARG A 346 5.35 23.43 1.17
C ARG A 346 6.62 24.17 1.58
N ASN A 347 6.90 24.28 2.87
CA ASN A 347 8.13 24.92 3.35
C ASN A 347 9.38 24.12 2.96
N ILE A 348 9.32 22.79 3.02
CA ILE A 348 10.40 21.91 2.56
C ILE A 348 10.64 22.10 1.06
N ASP A 349 9.60 22.13 0.25
CA ASP A 349 9.71 22.35 -1.20
C ASP A 349 10.33 23.70 -1.53
N LEU A 350 9.92 24.76 -0.81
CA LEU A 350 10.49 26.11 -0.95
C LEU A 350 11.99 26.12 -0.60
N LEU A 351 12.38 25.46 0.49
CA LEU A 351 13.78 25.35 0.90
C LEU A 351 14.62 24.58 -0.12
N GLN A 352 14.06 23.53 -0.73
CA GLN A 352 14.72 22.81 -1.82
C GLN A 352 14.91 23.70 -3.05
N GLN A 353 13.90 24.49 -3.42
CA GLN A 353 14.03 25.47 -4.52
C GLN A 353 15.11 26.51 -4.22
N TYR A 354 15.14 27.03 -2.99
CA TYR A 354 16.15 28.00 -2.57
C TYR A 354 17.57 27.42 -2.61
N ARG A 355 17.75 26.17 -2.12
CA ARG A 355 19.02 25.45 -2.21
C ARG A 355 19.49 25.31 -3.66
N ASN A 356 18.60 24.88 -4.55
CA ASN A 356 18.93 24.71 -5.97
C ASN A 356 19.30 26.05 -6.63
N ALA A 357 18.63 27.15 -6.26
CA ALA A 357 18.96 28.48 -6.76
C ALA A 357 20.34 28.96 -6.25
N LEU A 358 20.67 28.70 -4.98
CA LEU A 358 21.98 29.00 -4.41
C LEU A 358 23.09 28.20 -5.10
N GLU A 359 22.89 26.90 -5.33
CA GLU A 359 23.86 26.05 -6.04
C GLU A 359 24.15 26.59 -7.45
N LYS A 360 23.11 26.98 -8.21
CA LYS A 360 23.28 27.62 -9.53
C LYS A 360 24.04 28.94 -9.45
N LYS A 361 23.74 29.78 -8.46
CA LYS A 361 24.47 31.03 -8.24
C LYS A 361 25.95 30.77 -7.93
N LEU A 362 26.22 29.75 -7.12
CA LEU A 362 27.58 29.36 -6.73
C LEU A 362 28.37 28.83 -7.93
N GLN A 363 27.74 28.02 -8.78
CA GLN A 363 28.31 27.59 -10.06
C GLN A 363 28.63 28.79 -10.96
N HIS A 364 27.70 29.74 -11.08
CA HIS A 364 27.94 30.95 -11.89
C HIS A 364 29.10 31.79 -11.36
N ILE A 365 29.22 31.96 -10.04
CA ILE A 365 30.36 32.66 -9.42
C ILE A 365 31.67 31.91 -9.69
N GLN A 366 31.67 30.58 -9.60
CA GLN A 366 32.86 29.77 -9.92
C GLN A 366 33.27 29.91 -11.39
N GLU A 367 32.32 29.92 -12.31
CA GLU A 367 32.57 30.16 -13.73
C GLU A 367 33.16 31.55 -13.96
N GLN A 368 32.53 32.60 -13.42
CA GLN A 368 33.04 33.98 -13.49
C GLN A 368 34.46 34.12 -12.94
N THR A 369 34.75 33.44 -11.82
CA THR A 369 36.08 33.45 -11.20
C THR A 369 37.12 32.79 -12.12
N LYS A 370 36.76 31.69 -12.78
CA LYS A 370 37.64 31.03 -13.77
C LYS A 370 37.92 31.94 -14.96
N THR A 371 36.91 32.61 -15.51
CA THR A 371 37.08 33.57 -16.61
C THR A 371 37.95 34.75 -16.20
N PHE A 372 37.73 35.30 -15.00
CA PHE A 372 38.56 36.38 -14.46
C PHE A 372 40.03 35.96 -14.34
N ASN A 373 40.31 34.81 -13.72
CA ASN A 373 41.67 34.29 -13.58
C ASN A 373 42.34 34.06 -14.94
N HIS A 374 41.60 33.57 -15.94
CA HIS A 374 42.13 33.39 -17.29
C HIS A 374 42.47 34.71 -17.97
N LEU A 375 41.60 35.73 -17.84
CA LEU A 375 41.86 37.07 -18.36
C LEU A 375 43.06 37.73 -17.68
N ASP A 376 43.22 37.56 -16.37
CA ASP A 376 44.35 38.13 -15.63
C ASP A 376 45.70 37.58 -16.11
N VAL A 377 45.76 36.27 -16.41
CA VAL A 377 46.93 35.63 -17.05
C VAL A 377 47.22 36.24 -18.43
N ILE A 378 46.19 36.45 -19.26
CA ILE A 378 46.36 37.08 -20.59
C ILE A 378 46.86 38.51 -20.46
N ILE A 379 46.28 39.31 -19.58
CA ILE A 379 46.68 40.70 -19.35
C ILE A 379 48.14 40.77 -18.91
N LYS A 380 48.56 39.89 -17.99
CA LYS A 380 49.94 39.81 -17.54
C LYS A 380 50.90 39.48 -18.70
N LYS A 381 50.58 38.49 -19.53
CA LYS A 381 51.39 38.12 -20.70
C LYS A 381 51.49 39.27 -21.71
N ASN A 382 50.37 39.96 -21.98
CA ASN A 382 50.36 41.11 -22.89
C ASN A 382 51.20 42.28 -22.35
N ARG A 383 51.18 42.54 -21.04
CA ARG A 383 52.06 43.55 -20.42
C ARG A 383 53.53 43.20 -20.56
N GLU A 384 53.90 41.94 -20.35
CA GLU A 384 55.27 41.47 -20.54
C GLU A 384 55.72 41.65 -21.99
N SER A 385 54.88 41.27 -22.97
CA SER A 385 55.17 41.48 -24.40
C SER A 385 55.28 42.95 -24.79
N LEU A 386 54.41 43.82 -24.26
CA LEU A 386 54.50 45.27 -24.48
C LEU A 386 55.82 45.83 -23.94
N GLY A 387 56.24 45.41 -22.74
CA GLY A 387 57.51 45.82 -22.16
C GLY A 387 58.73 45.34 -22.98
N ILE A 388 58.64 44.18 -23.63
CA ILE A 388 59.69 43.72 -24.56
C ILE A 388 59.71 44.61 -25.82
N MET A 389 58.54 44.88 -26.40
CA MET A 389 58.42 45.70 -27.62
C MET A 389 58.89 47.14 -27.39
N ASP A 390 58.59 47.72 -26.23
CA ASP A 390 59.03 49.06 -25.82
C ASP A 390 60.55 49.15 -25.71
N LYS A 391 61.20 48.12 -25.13
CA LYS A 391 62.67 48.02 -25.10
C LYS A 391 63.27 47.92 -26.50
N GLN A 392 62.66 47.14 -27.39
CA GLN A 392 63.11 47.03 -28.79
C GLN A 392 62.97 48.36 -29.54
N LEU A 393 61.89 49.10 -29.30
CA LEU A 393 61.69 50.43 -29.88
C LEU A 393 62.76 51.41 -29.39
N GLN A 394 63.03 51.45 -28.08
CA GLN A 394 64.11 52.28 -27.53
C GLN A 394 65.46 51.93 -28.16
N GLU A 395 65.76 50.64 -28.35
CA GLU A 395 67.01 50.20 -28.96
C GLU A 395 67.12 50.68 -30.42
N ILE A 396 66.06 50.56 -31.21
CA ILE A 396 65.98 51.06 -32.59
C ILE A 396 66.13 52.59 -32.61
N GLU A 397 65.48 53.32 -31.71
CA GLU A 397 65.61 54.78 -31.59
C GLU A 397 67.05 55.18 -31.28
N THR A 398 67.75 54.50 -30.36
CA THR A 398 69.19 54.73 -30.13
C THR A 398 70.04 54.44 -31.36
N GLN A 399 69.74 53.37 -32.12
CA GLN A 399 70.48 53.04 -33.34
C GLN A 399 70.25 54.06 -34.47
N LEU A 400 69.03 54.60 -34.59
CA LEU A 400 68.71 55.65 -35.56
C LEU A 400 69.26 57.02 -35.15
N GLY A 401 69.27 57.34 -33.85
CA GLY A 401 69.93 58.52 -33.30
C GLY A 401 71.45 58.51 -33.51
N MET A 402 72.08 57.32 -33.47
CA MET A 402 73.50 57.16 -33.81
C MET A 402 73.80 57.21 -35.32
N LYS A 403 72.79 57.05 -36.19
CA LYS A 403 72.95 57.15 -37.66
C LYS A 403 72.85 58.57 -38.21
N CYS A 404 72.49 59.56 -37.41
CA CYS A 404 72.54 60.97 -37.81
C CYS A 404 73.93 61.62 -37.67
N ASP A 405 74.87 60.94 -37.02
CA ASP A 405 76.27 61.34 -36.98
C ASP A 405 77.09 60.25 -37.66
N ILE A 406 77.35 60.41 -38.97
CA ILE A 406 78.57 60.02 -39.73
C ILE A 406 78.24 60.10 -41.24
N THR A 407 78.71 61.19 -41.84
CA THR A 407 79.20 61.34 -43.23
C THR A 407 80.21 60.30 -43.65
#